data_AF-A0A0F3L1N8-F1
#
_entry.id   AF-A0A0F3L1N8-F1
#
_cell.length_a   1.000
_cell.length_b   1.000
_cell.length_c   1.000
_cell.angle_alpha   90.00
_cell.angle_beta   90.00
_cell.angle_gamma   90.00
#
_symmetry.space_group_name_H-M   'P 1'
#
loop_
_entity.id
_entity.type
_entity.pdbx_description
1 polymer ?
#
loop_
_entity_poly.entity_id
_entity_poly.type
_entity_poly.pdbx_seq_one_letter_code
_entity_poly.pdbx_strand_id
1 'polypeptide(L)'
;MGGPFVSRVSHIRQLDIGPVAVRGHVAQLTPPDAGATANVSEAGNIGQDILSRFHVGFDYRRGEMSLAQRTEMRAVQMNDPGMRAGRKPGALDRFTVAGVVTGGPAYKAGVRAGDAILAVDGVPAAKLGGWGLRDRFDRAKEGDKVVLTMADGHKATLVLADFAPR
;
A
#
# COMPACT_ATOMS: atom_id res chain seq x y z
N MET A 1 6.22 5.14 14.22
CA MET A 1 4.81 4.70 14.20
C MET A 1 4.74 3.21 13.93
N GLY A 2 4.02 2.44 14.74
CA GLY A 2 3.86 1.00 14.54
C GLY A 2 2.59 0.48 15.20
N GLY A 3 2.06 -0.64 14.71
CA GLY A 3 0.80 -1.25 15.14
C GLY A 3 -0.26 -1.28 14.03
N PRO A 4 -1.14 -2.30 14.01
CA PRO A 4 -2.23 -2.37 13.03
C PRO A 4 -3.32 -1.35 13.39
N PHE A 5 -3.75 -0.59 12.41
CA PHE A 5 -4.94 0.26 12.49
C PHE A 5 -5.67 0.23 11.15
N VAL A 6 -6.95 0.56 11.19
CA VAL A 6 -7.78 0.73 9.99
C VAL A 6 -7.75 2.21 9.61
N SER A 7 -7.51 2.50 8.34
CA SER A 7 -7.60 3.83 7.79
C SER A 7 -8.53 3.84 6.58
N ARG A 8 -9.07 5.02 6.27
CA ARG A 8 -9.79 5.25 5.03
C ARG A 8 -8.82 5.73 3.98
N VAL A 9 -8.87 5.15 2.80
CA VAL A 9 -8.06 5.56 1.66
C VAL A 9 -8.90 6.50 0.78
N SER A 10 -8.33 7.60 0.30
CA SER A 10 -9.02 8.54 -0.60
C SER A 10 -8.03 9.26 -1.49
N HIS A 11 -8.43 9.56 -2.72
CA HIS A 11 -7.73 10.54 -3.53
C HIS A 11 -7.87 11.93 -2.91
N ILE A 12 -6.77 12.67 -2.87
CA ILE A 12 -6.72 14.06 -2.45
C ILE A 12 -6.49 14.92 -3.69
N ARG A 13 -7.29 15.98 -3.83
CA ARG A 13 -7.23 16.87 -4.99
C ARG A 13 -5.90 17.61 -5.06
N GLN A 14 -5.46 18.15 -3.93
CA GLN A 14 -4.27 18.99 -3.84
C GLN A 14 -3.71 19.01 -2.42
N LEU A 15 -2.38 18.99 -2.32
CA LEU A 15 -1.59 19.27 -1.13
C LEU A 15 -0.58 20.35 -1.50
N ASP A 16 -0.59 21.47 -0.79
CA ASP A 16 0.32 22.58 -1.03
C ASP A 16 1.51 22.51 -0.06
N ILE A 17 2.72 22.52 -0.62
CA ILE A 17 3.98 22.53 0.12
C ILE A 17 4.74 23.78 -0.28
N GLY A 18 4.62 24.83 0.52
CA GLY A 18 5.09 26.17 0.14
C GLY A 18 4.42 26.61 -1.17
N PRO A 19 5.18 27.01 -2.21
CA PRO A 19 4.62 27.41 -3.50
C PRO A 19 4.26 26.23 -4.42
N VAL A 20 4.54 24.97 -4.02
CA VAL A 20 4.36 23.80 -4.88
C VAL A 20 3.04 23.11 -4.59
N ALA A 21 2.18 22.99 -5.61
CA ALA A 21 0.95 22.22 -5.55
C ALA A 21 1.17 20.77 -6.01
N VAL A 22 1.01 19.81 -5.10
CA VAL A 22 1.07 18.37 -5.40
C VAL A 22 -0.35 17.83 -5.61
N ARG A 23 -0.61 17.20 -6.76
CA ARG A 23 -1.93 16.70 -7.16
C ARG A 23 -1.93 15.20 -7.48
N GLY A 24 -3.11 14.59 -7.44
CA GLY A 24 -3.32 13.20 -7.87
C GLY A 24 -2.60 12.19 -6.99
N HIS A 25 -2.66 12.39 -5.67
CA HIS A 25 -2.10 11.48 -4.68
C HIS A 25 -3.21 10.92 -3.79
N VAL A 26 -2.93 9.77 -3.19
CA VAL A 26 -3.86 9.09 -2.29
C VAL A 26 -3.39 9.29 -0.85
N ALA A 27 -4.30 9.73 0.01
CA ALA A 27 -4.04 9.83 1.44
C ALA A 27 -4.70 8.68 2.20
N GLN A 28 -4.06 8.31 3.31
CA GLN A 28 -4.66 7.49 4.35
C GLN A 28 -5.19 8.43 5.43
N LEU A 29 -6.51 8.49 5.54
CA LEU A 29 -7.23 9.23 6.55
C LEU A 29 -7.40 8.34 7.77
N THR A 30 -6.66 8.69 8.80
CA THR A 30 -6.59 7.96 10.06
C THR A 30 -7.65 8.52 11.02
N PRO A 31 -8.44 7.67 11.69
CA PRO A 31 -9.41 8.14 12.68
C PRO A 31 -8.71 8.66 13.96
N PRO A 32 -9.38 9.52 14.77
CA PRO A 32 -8.79 10.13 15.96
C PRO A 32 -8.33 9.15 17.06
N ASP A 33 -8.75 7.89 16.99
CA ASP A 33 -8.47 6.82 17.96
C ASP A 33 -7.45 5.79 17.45
N ALA A 34 -6.75 6.05 16.35
CA ALA A 34 -5.80 5.12 15.72
C ALA A 34 -4.43 4.99 16.43
N GLY A 35 -4.44 5.06 17.77
CA GLY A 35 -3.28 4.85 18.62
C GLY A 35 -2.12 5.77 18.27
N ALA A 36 -0.92 5.20 18.08
CA ALA A 36 0.30 5.97 17.83
C ALA A 36 0.16 6.96 16.65
N THR A 37 -0.68 6.66 15.66
CA THR A 37 -0.89 7.52 14.48
C THR A 37 -1.90 8.66 14.68
N ALA A 38 -2.55 8.72 15.83
CA ALA A 38 -3.43 9.81 16.24
C ALA A 38 -2.69 10.73 17.22
N ASN A 39 -1.78 11.55 16.70
CA ASN A 39 -1.07 12.56 17.48
C ASN A 39 -1.64 13.95 17.17
N VAL A 40 -2.21 14.61 18.18
CA VAL A 40 -2.80 15.96 18.04
C VAL A 40 -1.77 17.04 17.68
N SER A 41 -0.48 16.81 17.94
CA SER A 41 0.58 17.75 17.56
C SER A 41 1.08 17.57 16.12
N GLU A 42 0.60 16.55 15.40
CA GLU A 42 1.02 16.25 14.03
C GLU A 42 -0.18 16.35 13.08
N ALA A 43 -0.02 17.09 11.97
CA ALA A 43 -1.04 17.12 10.92
C ALA A 43 -1.10 15.80 10.13
N GLY A 44 -0.01 15.03 10.12
CA GLY A 44 0.09 13.73 9.46
C GLY A 44 1.50 13.40 8.99
N ASN A 45 1.66 12.21 8.38
CA ASN A 45 2.92 11.76 7.80
C ASN A 45 2.95 12.02 6.29
N ILE A 46 4.02 12.66 5.79
CA ILE A 46 4.32 12.71 4.37
C ILE A 46 5.34 11.62 4.02
N GLY A 47 4.98 10.79 3.04
CA GLY A 47 5.74 9.60 2.69
C GLY A 47 6.36 9.66 1.31
N GLN A 48 6.77 8.49 0.83
CA GLN A 48 7.48 8.33 -0.43
C GLN A 48 6.72 8.90 -1.64
N ASP A 49 5.40 8.76 -1.75
CA ASP A 49 4.62 9.29 -2.89
C ASP A 49 4.77 10.82 -3.05
N ILE A 50 4.75 11.56 -1.94
CA ILE A 50 4.96 13.00 -1.95
C ILE A 50 6.44 13.32 -2.13
N LEU A 51 7.32 12.72 -1.31
CA LEU A 51 8.75 13.05 -1.29
C LEU A 51 9.50 12.63 -2.56
N SER A 52 9.05 11.60 -3.28
CA SER A 52 9.67 11.18 -4.54
C SER A 52 9.54 12.22 -5.66
N ARG A 53 8.70 13.24 -5.47
CA ARG A 53 8.50 14.37 -6.39
C ARG A 53 9.54 15.47 -6.21
N PHE A 54 10.40 15.33 -5.20
CA PHE A 54 11.42 16.31 -4.86
C PHE A 54 12.81 15.67 -4.84
N HIS A 55 13.83 16.49 -5.03
CA HIS A 55 15.16 16.25 -4.47
C HIS A 55 15.10 16.70 -3.01
N VAL A 56 15.26 15.74 -2.10
CA VAL A 56 15.20 15.97 -0.66
C VAL A 56 16.62 16.11 -0.12
N GLY A 57 16.94 17.27 0.45
CA GLY A 57 18.20 17.53 1.15
C GLY A 57 17.98 17.64 2.66
N PHE A 58 18.92 17.12 3.44
CA PHE A 58 18.91 17.22 4.90
C PHE A 58 20.18 17.93 5.37
N ASP A 59 20.04 19.09 5.98
CA ASP A 59 21.10 19.73 6.75
C ASP A 59 20.85 19.46 8.24
N TYR A 60 21.46 18.39 8.75
CA TYR A 60 21.32 17.98 10.14
C TYR A 60 21.94 18.99 11.13
N ARG A 61 22.94 19.77 10.71
CA ARG A 61 23.57 20.77 11.60
C ARG A 61 22.65 21.97 11.80
N ARG A 62 21.94 22.37 10.75
CA ARG A 62 20.95 23.46 10.81
C ARG A 62 19.56 23.00 11.20
N GLY A 63 19.30 21.69 11.20
CA GLY A 63 17.98 21.14 11.45
C GLY A 63 16.99 21.43 10.32
N GLU A 64 17.49 21.54 9.09
CA GLU A 64 16.70 21.95 7.92
C GLU A 64 16.54 20.81 6.91
N MET A 65 15.36 20.77 6.29
CA MET A 65 15.08 19.95 5.11
C MET A 65 14.77 20.87 3.92
N SER A 66 15.42 20.64 2.79
CA SER A 66 15.13 21.33 1.53
C SER A 66 14.41 20.40 0.55
N LEU A 67 13.43 20.96 -0.17
CA LEU A 67 12.62 20.26 -1.16
C LEU A 67 12.70 21.01 -2.49
N ALA A 68 13.44 20.47 -3.45
CA ALA A 68 13.51 21.01 -4.81
C ALA A 68 12.68 20.13 -5.76
N GLN A 69 11.66 20.68 -6.42
CA GLN A 69 10.76 19.92 -7.27
C GLN A 69 11.50 19.26 -8.45
N ARG A 70 11.15 18.01 -8.76
CA ARG A 70 11.64 17.29 -9.95
C ARG A 70 10.81 17.65 -11.17
N THR A 71 11.48 17.86 -12.31
CA THR A 71 10.85 18.19 -13.59
C THR A 71 10.22 16.96 -14.25
N GLU A 72 10.82 15.78 -14.06
CA GLU A 72 10.28 14.50 -14.52
C GLU A 72 9.63 13.74 -13.35
N MET A 73 8.33 13.49 -13.46
CA MET A 73 7.59 12.68 -12.49
C MET A 73 7.10 11.41 -13.16
N ARG A 74 7.36 10.26 -12.52
CA ARG A 74 6.68 9.02 -12.87
C ARG A 74 5.27 9.05 -12.24
N ALA A 75 4.25 8.71 -13.02
CA ALA A 75 2.91 8.53 -12.46
C ALA A 75 2.97 7.44 -11.39
N VAL A 76 2.56 7.79 -10.17
CA VAL A 76 2.36 6.81 -9.09
C VAL A 76 1.04 6.10 -9.41
N GLN A 77 1.12 4.85 -9.85
CA GLN A 77 -0.07 4.03 -10.06
C GLN A 77 -0.40 3.31 -8.77
N MET A 78 -1.66 3.45 -8.34
CA MET A 78 -2.17 2.75 -7.17
C MET A 78 -2.78 1.42 -7.62
N ASN A 79 -1.96 0.37 -7.70
CA ASN A 79 -2.39 -0.97 -8.11
C ASN A 79 -2.52 -1.91 -6.90
N ASP A 80 -3.20 -1.42 -5.86
CA ASP A 80 -3.34 -2.13 -4.58
C ASP A 80 -4.29 -3.33 -4.75
N PRO A 81 -3.97 -4.52 -4.21
CA PRO A 81 -4.84 -5.69 -4.28
C PRO A 81 -6.10 -5.57 -3.40
N GLY A 82 -6.23 -4.54 -2.57
CA GLY A 82 -7.31 -4.37 -1.61
C GLY A 82 -7.21 -5.36 -0.44
N MET A 83 -6.01 -5.82 -0.09
CA MET A 83 -5.78 -6.72 1.04
C MET A 83 -4.41 -6.50 1.68
N ARG A 84 -4.32 -6.83 2.96
CA ARG A 84 -3.03 -7.02 3.64
C ARG A 84 -2.85 -8.49 3.95
N ALA A 85 -1.71 -9.03 3.58
CA ALA A 85 -1.29 -10.37 3.94
C ALA A 85 0.17 -10.38 4.36
N GLY A 86 0.52 -11.29 5.26
CA GLY A 86 1.86 -11.42 5.79
C GLY A 86 2.12 -12.84 6.26
N ARG A 87 3.38 -13.14 6.57
CA ARG A 87 3.76 -14.43 7.13
C ARG A 87 3.61 -14.40 8.64
N LYS A 88 3.11 -15.49 9.20
CA LYS A 88 3.19 -15.73 10.65
C LYS A 88 4.51 -16.42 10.97
N PRO A 89 5.11 -16.17 12.15
CA PRO A 89 6.21 -16.99 12.65
C PRO A 89 5.83 -18.49 12.58
N GLY A 90 6.73 -19.32 12.05
CA GLY A 90 6.50 -20.76 11.88
C GLY A 90 5.67 -21.20 10.66
N ALA A 91 5.11 -20.27 9.88
CA ALA A 91 4.33 -20.56 8.67
C ALA A 91 4.89 -19.83 7.44
N LEU A 92 6.14 -20.17 7.07
CA LEU A 92 6.84 -19.58 5.92
C LEU A 92 6.43 -20.18 4.57
N ASP A 93 5.57 -21.18 4.57
CA ASP A 93 5.03 -21.82 3.37
C ASP A 93 3.81 -21.08 2.79
N ARG A 94 3.27 -20.08 3.51
CA ARG A 94 2.05 -19.36 3.15
C ARG A 94 2.07 -17.89 3.56
N PHE A 95 1.15 -17.10 3.01
CA PHE A 95 0.79 -15.78 3.52
C PHE A 95 -0.60 -15.85 4.12
N THR A 96 -0.79 -15.31 5.34
CA THR A 96 -2.11 -15.17 5.96
C THR A 96 -2.66 -13.79 5.65
N VAL A 97 -3.89 -13.74 5.14
CA VAL A 97 -4.61 -12.48 4.89
C VAL A 97 -5.07 -11.91 6.24
N ALA A 98 -4.53 -10.75 6.60
CA ALA A 98 -4.86 -10.03 7.83
C ALA A 98 -6.15 -9.20 7.69
N GLY A 99 -6.43 -8.71 6.48
CA GLY A 99 -7.61 -7.88 6.22
C GLY A 99 -7.84 -7.67 4.73
N VAL A 100 -9.10 -7.44 4.36
CA VAL A 100 -9.53 -7.22 2.98
C VAL A 100 -10.44 -6.00 2.94
N VAL A 101 -10.22 -5.11 1.99
CA VAL A 101 -11.04 -3.92 1.75
C VAL A 101 -12.29 -4.33 0.98
N THR A 102 -13.46 -4.13 1.58
CA THR A 102 -14.76 -4.40 0.94
C THR A 102 -14.88 -3.67 -0.40
N GLY A 103 -15.29 -4.39 -1.44
CA GLY A 103 -15.41 -3.86 -2.80
C GLY A 103 -14.10 -3.73 -3.58
N GLY A 104 -12.94 -3.94 -2.94
CA GLY A 104 -11.62 -3.94 -3.60
C GLY A 104 -11.36 -5.20 -4.43
N PRO A 105 -10.22 -5.27 -5.17
CA PRO A 105 -9.88 -6.39 -6.05
C PRO A 105 -9.89 -7.77 -5.35
N ALA A 106 -9.24 -7.90 -4.20
CA ALA A 106 -9.22 -9.14 -3.42
C ALA A 106 -10.61 -9.55 -2.93
N TYR A 107 -11.42 -8.60 -2.47
CA TYR A 107 -12.80 -8.87 -2.04
C TYR A 107 -13.66 -9.42 -3.18
N LYS A 108 -13.59 -8.78 -4.36
CA LYS A 108 -14.28 -9.20 -5.58
C LYS A 108 -13.81 -10.58 -6.07
N ALA A 109 -12.54 -10.92 -5.85
CA ALA A 109 -11.97 -12.23 -6.14
C ALA A 109 -12.31 -13.31 -5.09
N GLY A 110 -13.11 -12.98 -4.07
CA GLY A 110 -13.54 -13.93 -3.03
C GLY A 110 -12.60 -14.06 -1.83
N VAL A 111 -11.46 -13.36 -1.83
CA VAL A 111 -10.50 -13.40 -0.72
C VAL A 111 -11.09 -12.75 0.53
N ARG A 112 -10.87 -13.34 1.70
CA ARG A 112 -11.33 -12.88 3.00
C ARG A 112 -10.20 -12.86 4.03
N ALA A 113 -10.42 -12.13 5.12
CA ALA A 113 -9.49 -12.15 6.25
C ALA A 113 -9.44 -13.54 6.88
N GLY A 114 -8.24 -14.00 7.24
CA GLY A 114 -8.00 -15.35 7.73
C GLY A 114 -7.55 -16.35 6.65
N ASP A 115 -7.79 -16.06 5.37
CA ASP A 115 -7.39 -16.93 4.27
C ASP A 115 -5.87 -17.14 4.23
N ALA A 116 -5.47 -18.31 3.73
CA ALA A 116 -4.08 -18.66 3.51
C ALA A 116 -3.77 -18.77 2.01
N ILE A 117 -2.80 -17.99 1.55
CA ILE A 117 -2.30 -17.97 0.17
C ILE A 117 -1.06 -18.86 0.10
N LEU A 118 -1.13 -19.90 -0.72
CA LEU A 118 -0.05 -20.88 -0.93
C LEU A 118 0.80 -20.61 -2.16
N ALA A 119 0.28 -19.86 -3.15
CA ALA A 119 1.05 -19.46 -4.32
C ALA A 119 0.51 -18.16 -4.94
N VAL A 120 1.38 -17.45 -5.65
CA VAL A 120 1.06 -16.24 -6.42
C VAL A 120 1.58 -16.44 -7.84
N ASP A 121 0.70 -16.35 -8.83
CA ASP A 121 0.99 -16.64 -10.24
C ASP A 121 1.71 -17.97 -10.46
N GLY A 122 1.32 -18.99 -9.70
CA GLY A 122 1.92 -20.33 -9.73
C GLY A 122 3.26 -20.44 -9.02
N VAL A 123 3.84 -19.35 -8.51
CA VAL A 123 5.04 -19.38 -7.67
C VAL A 123 4.65 -19.71 -6.24
N PRO A 124 5.11 -20.84 -5.67
CA PRO A 124 4.79 -21.21 -4.30
C PRO A 124 5.23 -20.12 -3.31
N ALA A 125 4.40 -19.85 -2.32
CA ALA A 125 4.69 -18.87 -1.29
C ALA A 125 6.03 -19.18 -0.61
N ALA A 126 6.37 -20.44 -0.31
CA ALA A 126 7.68 -20.81 0.23
C ALA A 126 8.90 -20.33 -0.60
N LYS A 127 8.73 -20.13 -1.91
CA LYS A 127 9.79 -19.63 -2.80
C LYS A 127 9.80 -18.11 -2.95
N LEU A 128 8.74 -17.44 -2.52
CA LEU A 128 8.68 -15.98 -2.48
C LEU A 128 9.43 -15.49 -1.23
N GLY A 129 10.32 -14.50 -1.39
CA GLY A 129 10.97 -13.84 -0.26
C GLY A 129 9.97 -13.19 0.70
N GLY A 130 10.43 -12.68 1.84
CA GLY A 130 9.57 -12.01 2.83
C GLY A 130 8.71 -10.88 2.23
N TRP A 131 9.23 -10.22 1.20
CA TRP A 131 8.57 -9.16 0.45
C TRP A 131 7.94 -9.61 -0.88
N GLY A 132 8.11 -10.87 -1.28
CA GLY A 132 7.81 -11.31 -2.66
C GLY A 132 6.34 -11.15 -3.07
N LEU A 133 5.40 -11.29 -2.13
CA LEU A 133 3.99 -10.98 -2.38
C LEU A 133 3.78 -9.48 -2.67
N ARG A 134 4.43 -8.61 -1.88
CA ARG A 134 4.35 -7.16 -2.05
C ARG A 134 5.04 -6.71 -3.33
N ASP A 135 6.24 -7.20 -3.59
CA ASP A 135 7.01 -6.89 -4.80
C ASP A 135 6.24 -7.23 -6.08
N ARG A 136 5.43 -8.30 -6.05
CA ARG A 136 4.58 -8.68 -7.18
C ARG A 136 3.50 -7.64 -7.46
N PHE A 137 2.89 -7.06 -6.43
CA PHE A 137 1.89 -6.01 -6.58
C PHE A 137 2.52 -4.66 -6.94
N ASP A 138 3.68 -4.32 -6.34
CA ASP A 138 4.40 -3.07 -6.61
C ASP A 138 4.84 -2.94 -8.09
N ARG A 139 5.04 -4.08 -8.77
CA ARG A 139 5.39 -4.13 -10.21
C ARG A 139 4.19 -4.21 -11.14
N ALA A 140 3.02 -4.49 -10.61
CA ALA A 140 1.84 -4.71 -11.42
C ALA A 140 1.26 -3.39 -11.92
N LYS A 141 0.55 -3.46 -13.05
CA LYS A 141 -0.18 -2.35 -13.65
C LYS A 141 -1.68 -2.49 -13.40
N GLU A 142 -2.40 -1.40 -13.60
CA GLU A 142 -3.87 -1.44 -13.63
C GLU A 142 -4.34 -2.44 -14.69
N GLY A 143 -5.33 -3.25 -14.35
CA GLY A 143 -5.86 -4.32 -15.19
C GLY A 143 -5.05 -5.62 -15.16
N ASP A 144 -3.85 -5.63 -14.56
CA ASP A 144 -3.08 -6.86 -14.42
C ASP A 144 -3.86 -7.89 -13.62
N LYS A 145 -3.79 -9.13 -14.09
CA LYS A 145 -4.36 -10.27 -13.39
C LYS A 145 -3.30 -10.89 -12.48
N VAL A 146 -3.68 -11.15 -11.23
CA VAL A 146 -2.87 -11.90 -10.28
C VAL A 146 -3.67 -13.11 -9.83
N VAL A 147 -3.09 -14.30 -9.96
CA VAL A 147 -3.74 -15.55 -9.55
C VAL A 147 -3.17 -15.99 -8.21
N LEU A 148 -4.00 -16.02 -7.18
CA LEU A 148 -3.67 -16.61 -5.90
C LEU A 148 -4.16 -18.05 -5.86
N THR A 149 -3.31 -18.96 -5.39
CA THR A 149 -3.73 -20.31 -5.03
C THR A 149 -3.96 -20.33 -3.52
N MET A 150 -5.19 -20.66 -3.13
CA MET A 150 -5.64 -20.63 -1.75
C MET A 150 -5.48 -22.00 -1.09
N ALA A 151 -5.43 -22.04 0.24
CA ALA A 151 -5.20 -23.27 0.98
C ALA A 151 -6.35 -24.30 0.92
N ASP A 152 -7.56 -23.86 0.60
CA ASP A 152 -8.72 -24.72 0.35
C ASP A 152 -8.75 -25.28 -1.09
N GLY A 153 -7.73 -24.98 -1.90
CA GLY A 153 -7.55 -25.48 -3.26
C GLY A 153 -8.17 -24.61 -4.35
N HIS A 154 -8.96 -23.59 -4.02
CA HIS A 154 -9.50 -22.68 -5.04
C HIS A 154 -8.43 -21.69 -5.54
N LYS A 155 -8.66 -21.16 -6.75
CA LYS A 155 -7.84 -20.09 -7.32
C LYS A 155 -8.62 -18.78 -7.34
N ALA A 156 -8.10 -17.76 -6.68
CA ALA A 156 -8.67 -16.42 -6.72
C ALA A 156 -7.92 -15.59 -7.76
N THR A 157 -8.63 -15.06 -8.76
CA THR A 157 -8.04 -14.15 -9.76
C THR A 157 -8.40 -12.72 -9.43
N LEU A 158 -7.40 -11.93 -9.04
CA LEU A 158 -7.53 -10.49 -8.83
C LEU A 158 -7.35 -9.79 -10.16
N VAL A 159 -8.14 -8.74 -10.37
CA VAL A 159 -7.89 -7.74 -11.40
C VAL A 159 -7.50 -6.46 -10.67
N LEU A 160 -6.23 -6.08 -10.74
CA LEU A 160 -5.73 -4.93 -9.99
C LEU A 160 -6.30 -3.64 -10.57
N ALA A 161 -6.68 -2.73 -9.68
CA ALA A 161 -7.28 -1.46 -10.06
C ALA A 161 -7.04 -0.42 -8.98
N ASP A 162 -7.04 0.85 -9.37
CA ASP A 162 -7.25 1.94 -8.43
C ASP A 162 -8.72 1.94 -7.99
N PHE A 163 -8.95 1.51 -6.75
CA PHE A 163 -10.29 1.43 -6.17
C PHE A 163 -10.53 2.51 -5.10
N ALA A 164 -9.57 3.42 -4.88
CA ALA A 164 -9.74 4.47 -3.90
C ALA A 164 -10.83 5.47 -4.37
N PRO A 165 -11.71 5.95 -3.47
CA PRO A 165 -12.67 7.01 -3.79
C PRO A 165 -11.99 8.28 -4.30
N ARG A 166 -12.59 8.93 -5.29
CA ARG A 166 -12.17 10.21 -5.86
C ARG A 166 -12.66 11.42 -5.08
#